data_AF-A0A968NRB3-F1
#
_entry.id   AF-A0A968NRB3-F1
#
_cell.length_a   1.000
_cell.length_b   1.000
_cell.length_c   1.000
_cell.angle_alpha   90.00
_cell.angle_beta   90.00
_cell.angle_gamma   90.00
#
_symmetry.space_group_name_H-M   'P 1'
#
loop_
_entity.id
_entity.type
_entity.pdbx_description
1 polymer ?
#
loop_
_entity_poly.entity_id
_entity_poly.type
_entity_poly.pdbx_seq_one_letter_code
_entity_poly.pdbx_strand_id
1 'polypeptide(L)'
;MQLRQRMIEIFSTFAQFVNDRFGGWAIDSRLQRSMQQAIAQTKLEATHSGEAFWSLHWYRLYQSQQSDFAVGHLAAYLQETCYWAAHRMSANELEQLPDYFQLAIARCPKFCKAIALSREPASKPMRF
;
A
#
# COMPACT_ATOMS: atom_id res chain seq x y z
N MET A 1 -2.02 3.63 -17.43
CA MET A 1 -1.69 2.63 -16.39
C MET A 1 -2.67 1.47 -16.53
N GLN A 2 -2.21 0.22 -16.53
CA GLN A 2 -3.10 -0.94 -16.55
C GLN A 2 -3.61 -1.23 -15.12
N LEU A 3 -4.93 -1.44 -14.96
CA LEU A 3 -5.52 -1.76 -13.65
C LEU A 3 -5.05 -3.13 -13.16
N ARG A 4 -4.71 -3.20 -11.86
CA ARG A 4 -4.39 -4.47 -11.18
C ARG A 4 -5.68 -5.08 -10.69
N GLN A 5 -5.92 -6.35 -10.96
CA GLN A 5 -7.19 -7.01 -10.62
C GLN A 5 -7.02 -8.10 -9.57
N ARG A 6 -5.85 -8.73 -9.51
CA ARG A 6 -5.60 -9.82 -8.56
C ARG A 6 -5.06 -9.25 -7.25
N MET A 7 -5.54 -9.76 -6.11
CA MET A 7 -5.07 -9.32 -4.79
C MET A 7 -3.55 -9.44 -4.64
N ILE A 8 -2.95 -10.50 -5.20
CA ILE A 8 -1.50 -10.64 -5.24
C ILE A 8 -0.86 -9.46 -5.96
N GLU A 9 -1.33 -9.09 -7.15
CA GLU A 9 -0.79 -7.94 -7.90
C GLU A 9 -0.98 -6.63 -7.11
N ILE A 10 -2.19 -6.39 -6.60
CA ILE A 10 -2.54 -5.17 -5.86
C ILE A 10 -1.62 -4.98 -4.65
N PHE A 11 -1.35 -6.04 -3.89
CA PHE A 11 -0.58 -5.98 -2.64
C PHE A 11 0.90 -6.37 -2.79
N SER A 12 1.39 -6.66 -4.00
CA SER A 12 2.79 -7.05 -4.21
C SER A 12 3.47 -6.46 -5.43
N THR A 13 2.88 -5.43 -6.06
CA THR A 13 3.50 -4.77 -7.21
C THR A 13 3.73 -3.28 -7.01
N PHE A 14 4.74 -2.77 -7.70
CA PHE A 14 5.14 -1.36 -7.69
C PHE A 14 5.21 -0.81 -9.11
N ALA A 15 4.81 0.44 -9.29
CA ALA A 15 4.87 1.11 -10.58
C ALA A 15 6.32 1.33 -10.98
N GLN A 16 6.67 0.93 -12.20
CA GLN A 16 7.93 1.26 -12.84
C GLN A 16 7.73 2.42 -13.81
N PHE A 17 8.69 3.34 -13.80
CA PHE A 17 8.74 4.44 -14.76
C PHE A 17 9.92 4.22 -15.71
N VAL A 18 9.68 4.46 -17.00
CA VAL A 18 10.67 4.39 -18.08
C VAL A 18 10.50 5.64 -18.92
N ASN A 19 11.55 6.44 -19.05
CA ASN A 19 11.51 7.75 -19.73
C ASN A 19 10.34 8.62 -19.22
N ASP A 20 10.27 8.77 -17.89
CA ASP A 20 9.26 9.55 -17.14
C ASP A 20 7.81 9.16 -17.36
N ARG A 21 7.57 8.02 -18.01
CA ARG A 21 6.23 7.46 -18.26
C ARG A 21 6.07 6.14 -17.54
N PHE A 22 4.83 5.80 -17.24
CA PHE A 22 4.49 4.49 -16.68
C PHE A 22 4.94 3.37 -17.66
N GLY A 23 5.88 2.54 -17.23
CA GLY A 23 6.42 1.43 -18.00
C GLY A 23 5.80 0.07 -17.67
N GLY A 24 5.22 -0.09 -16.47
CA GLY A 24 4.59 -1.34 -16.07
C GLY A 24 4.58 -1.56 -14.55
N TRP A 25 4.17 -2.76 -14.16
CA TRP A 25 4.15 -3.21 -12.77
C TRP A 25 5.29 -4.18 -12.50
N ALA A 26 6.16 -3.85 -11.55
CA ALA A 26 7.16 -4.77 -11.02
C ALA A 26 6.59 -5.55 -9.85
N ILE A 27 6.73 -6.88 -9.87
CA ILE A 27 6.40 -7.73 -8.72
C ILE A 27 7.56 -7.68 -7.71
N ASP A 28 7.25 -7.38 -6.46
CA ASP A 28 8.12 -7.67 -5.33
C ASP A 28 7.93 -9.13 -4.90
N SER A 29 8.96 -9.95 -5.13
CA SER A 29 8.90 -11.39 -4.87
C SER A 29 8.80 -11.76 -3.39
N ARG A 30 9.18 -10.87 -2.47
CA ARG A 30 9.04 -11.08 -1.02
C ARG A 30 7.60 -10.82 -0.61
N LEU A 31 7.02 -9.71 -1.06
CA LEU A 31 5.61 -9.40 -0.82
C LEU A 31 4.71 -10.44 -1.49
N GLN A 32 5.03 -10.87 -2.72
CA GLN A 32 4.23 -11.89 -3.41
C GLN A 32 4.11 -13.17 -2.58
N ARG A 33 5.25 -13.69 -2.09
CA ARG A 33 5.28 -14.89 -1.25
C ARG A 33 4.54 -14.69 0.08
N SER A 34 4.74 -13.53 0.73
CA SER A 34 4.02 -13.17 1.95
C SER A 34 2.51 -13.17 1.74
N MET A 35 2.03 -12.55 0.66
CA MET A 35 0.60 -12.48 0.32
C MET A 35 0.03 -13.88 0.03
N GLN A 36 0.75 -14.71 -0.73
CA GLN A 36 0.35 -16.08 -1.01
C GLN A 36 0.23 -16.91 0.28
N GLN A 37 1.18 -16.77 1.21
CA GLN A 37 1.14 -17.43 2.50
C GLN A 37 -0.05 -16.94 3.34
N ALA A 38 -0.30 -15.63 3.39
CA ALA A 38 -1.44 -15.08 4.11
C ALA A 38 -2.78 -15.60 3.54
N ILE A 39 -2.92 -15.64 2.21
CA ILE A 39 -4.10 -16.23 1.56
C ILE A 39 -4.26 -17.70 1.95
N ALA A 40 -3.19 -18.50 1.87
CA ALA A 40 -3.23 -19.92 2.22
C ALA A 40 -3.61 -20.16 3.70
N GLN A 41 -3.13 -19.31 4.61
CA GLN A 41 -3.38 -19.43 6.06
C GLN A 41 -4.79 -19.00 6.45
N THR A 42 -5.36 -18.00 5.76
CA THR A 42 -6.63 -17.42 6.18
C THR A 42 -7.81 -18.37 5.91
N LYS A 43 -7.64 -19.40 5.07
CA LYS A 43 -8.70 -20.33 4.59
C LYS A 43 -9.96 -19.63 4.04
N LEU A 44 -9.95 -18.30 3.94
CA LEU A 44 -10.97 -17.54 3.25
C LEU A 44 -10.88 -17.94 1.79
N GLU A 45 -11.98 -18.40 1.22
CA GLU A 45 -12.09 -18.57 -0.22
C GLU A 45 -11.60 -17.26 -0.86
N ALA A 46 -10.52 -17.35 -1.65
CA ALA A 46 -9.84 -16.21 -2.26
C ALA A 46 -10.78 -15.35 -3.14
N THR A 47 -12.00 -15.85 -3.38
CA THR A 47 -13.11 -15.25 -4.10
C THR A 47 -13.95 -14.24 -3.31
N HIS A 48 -13.93 -14.24 -1.97
CA HIS A 48 -14.82 -13.39 -1.14
C HIS A 48 -14.11 -12.26 -0.38
N SER A 49 -12.78 -12.23 -0.36
CA SER A 49 -12.00 -11.17 0.32
C SER A 49 -11.56 -10.10 -0.67
N GLY A 50 -12.35 -9.04 -0.80
CA GLY A 50 -12.00 -7.86 -1.59
C GLY A 50 -10.86 -7.02 -0.98
N GLU A 51 -10.42 -5.98 -1.70
CA GLU A 51 -9.31 -5.09 -1.30
C GLU A 51 -9.46 -4.50 0.12
N ALA A 52 -10.70 -4.21 0.52
CA ALA A 52 -11.01 -3.66 1.84
C ALA A 52 -10.63 -4.62 2.99
N PHE A 53 -10.79 -5.94 2.79
CA PHE A 53 -10.39 -6.94 3.77
C PHE A 53 -8.87 -6.94 3.93
N TRP A 54 -8.14 -7.04 2.81
CA TRP A 54 -6.68 -7.17 2.83
C TRP A 54 -5.98 -5.90 3.31
N SER A 55 -6.45 -4.72 2.89
CA SER A 55 -5.93 -3.45 3.41
C SER A 55 -6.14 -3.32 4.91
N LEU A 56 -7.30 -3.73 5.44
CA LEU A 56 -7.55 -3.75 6.88
C LEU A 56 -6.70 -4.80 7.61
N HIS A 57 -6.53 -5.99 7.04
CA HIS A 57 -5.69 -7.05 7.59
C HIS A 57 -4.25 -6.57 7.78
N TRP A 58 -3.63 -6.06 6.71
CA TRP A 58 -2.25 -5.56 6.76
C TRP A 58 -2.12 -4.38 7.71
N TYR A 59 -3.09 -3.47 7.72
CA TYR A 59 -3.09 -2.35 8.66
C TYR A 59 -3.13 -2.80 10.12
N ARG A 60 -3.97 -3.78 10.48
CA ARG A 60 -4.01 -4.36 11.84
C ARG A 60 -2.70 -5.07 12.21
N LEU A 61 -2.09 -5.76 11.25
CA LEU A 61 -0.79 -6.40 11.47
C LEU A 61 0.31 -5.37 11.72
N TYR A 62 0.30 -4.26 10.97
CA TYR A 62 1.20 -3.14 11.23
C TYR A 62 1.00 -2.55 12.63
N GLN A 63 -0.24 -2.33 13.07
CA GLN A 63 -0.51 -1.78 14.41
C GLN A 63 -0.01 -2.68 15.54
N SER A 64 -0.21 -3.99 15.41
CA SER A 64 0.11 -4.96 16.48
C SER A 64 1.59 -5.31 16.55
N GLN A 65 2.29 -5.36 15.41
CA GLN A 65 3.64 -5.94 15.33
C GLN A 65 4.67 -5.01 14.66
N GLN A 66 4.26 -3.84 14.16
CA GLN A 66 5.11 -2.96 13.34
C GLN A 66 5.77 -3.71 12.17
N SER A 67 5.05 -4.65 11.57
CA SER A 67 5.59 -5.51 10.50
C SER A 67 5.96 -4.71 9.24
N ASP A 68 7.21 -4.81 8.81
CA ASP A 68 7.69 -4.21 7.56
C ASP A 68 6.95 -4.77 6.33
N PHE A 69 6.55 -6.05 6.37
CA PHE A 69 5.73 -6.65 5.32
C PHE A 69 4.37 -5.97 5.21
N ALA A 70 3.74 -5.65 6.34
CA ALA A 70 2.46 -4.96 6.34
C ALA A 70 2.58 -3.56 5.72
N VAL A 71 3.66 -2.82 6.03
CA VAL A 71 3.93 -1.51 5.39
C VAL A 71 4.15 -1.69 3.89
N GLY A 72 4.93 -2.69 3.48
CA GLY A 72 5.17 -3.00 2.07
C GLY A 72 3.88 -3.31 1.30
N HIS A 73 3.01 -4.14 1.87
CA HIS A 73 1.71 -4.47 1.28
C HIS A 73 0.79 -3.25 1.15
N LEU A 74 0.74 -2.39 2.19
CA LEU A 74 -0.04 -1.15 2.14
C LEU A 74 0.54 -0.14 1.14
N ALA A 75 1.86 -0.05 1.02
CA ALA A 75 2.51 0.78 0.01
C ALA A 75 2.23 0.27 -1.41
N ALA A 76 2.27 -1.05 -1.63
CA ALA A 76 1.89 -1.66 -2.90
C ALA A 76 0.42 -1.40 -3.23
N TYR A 77 -0.49 -1.54 -2.26
CA TYR A 77 -1.91 -1.22 -2.42
C TYR A 77 -2.12 0.22 -2.92
N LEU A 78 -1.45 1.19 -2.27
CA LEU A 78 -1.60 2.62 -2.55
C LEU A 78 -0.95 3.11 -3.86
N GLN A 79 -0.16 2.29 -4.56
CA GLN A 79 0.53 2.69 -5.80
C GLN A 79 -0.43 3.35 -6.80
N GLU A 80 -1.57 2.73 -7.06
CA GLU A 80 -2.55 3.22 -8.02
C GLU A 80 -3.14 4.57 -7.62
N THR A 81 -3.53 4.72 -6.35
CA THR A 81 -4.05 5.99 -5.84
C THR A 81 -3.00 7.09 -5.90
N CYS A 82 -1.75 6.79 -5.53
CA CYS A 82 -0.63 7.71 -5.61
C CYS A 82 -0.33 8.12 -7.06
N TYR A 83 -0.40 7.18 -8.00
CA TYR A 83 -0.21 7.46 -9.44
C TYR A 83 -1.26 8.45 -9.95
N TRP A 84 -2.55 8.20 -9.70
CA TRP A 84 -3.61 9.09 -10.18
C TRP A 84 -3.62 10.44 -9.47
N ALA A 85 -3.18 10.51 -8.22
CA ALA A 85 -2.97 11.78 -7.53
C ALA A 85 -1.82 12.57 -8.19
N ALA A 86 -0.66 11.94 -8.40
CA ALA A 86 0.48 12.54 -9.05
C ALA A 86 0.17 12.99 -10.48
N HIS A 87 -0.55 12.17 -11.25
CA HIS A 87 -0.98 12.48 -12.62
C HIS A 87 -1.90 13.70 -12.69
N ARG A 88 -2.75 13.91 -11.68
CA ARG A 88 -3.58 15.12 -11.61
C ARG A 88 -2.77 16.36 -11.26
N MET A 89 -1.72 16.21 -10.46
CA MET A 89 -0.82 17.31 -10.11
C MET A 89 0.12 17.67 -11.27
N SER A 90 0.53 16.69 -12.07
CA SER A 90 1.43 16.85 -13.22
C SER A 90 0.71 17.26 -14.51
N ALA A 91 -0.52 17.79 -14.43
CA ALA A 91 -1.43 17.92 -15.59
C ALA A 91 -0.82 18.65 -16.80
N ASN A 92 0.14 19.56 -16.59
CA ASN A 92 0.84 20.29 -17.64
C ASN A 92 2.34 19.93 -17.78
N GLU A 93 2.87 19.10 -16.87
CA GLU A 93 4.30 18.79 -16.76
C GLU A 93 4.48 17.30 -16.47
N LEU A 94 4.11 16.46 -17.46
CA LEU A 94 4.14 15.00 -17.31
C LEU A 94 5.54 14.45 -16.98
N GLU A 95 6.61 15.18 -17.31
CA GLU A 95 8.00 14.85 -16.94
C GLU A 95 8.19 14.83 -15.40
N GLN A 96 7.37 15.55 -14.64
CA GLN A 96 7.40 15.57 -13.17
C GLN A 96 6.51 14.48 -12.53
N LEU A 97 5.79 13.69 -13.34
CA LEU A 97 4.93 12.63 -12.83
C LEU A 97 5.69 11.65 -11.90
N PRO A 98 6.89 11.15 -12.25
CA PRO A 98 7.65 10.28 -11.37
C PRO A 98 8.00 10.96 -10.04
N ASP A 99 8.36 12.24 -10.06
CA ASP A 99 8.74 12.98 -8.85
C ASP A 99 7.55 13.16 -7.89
N TYR A 100 6.39 13.59 -8.41
CA TYR A 100 5.17 13.67 -7.62
C TYR A 100 4.74 12.31 -7.08
N PHE A 101 4.91 11.25 -7.90
CA PHE A 101 4.61 9.89 -7.50
C PHE A 101 5.51 9.41 -6.36
N GLN A 102 6.83 9.60 -6.49
CA GLN A 102 7.81 9.23 -5.46
C GLN A 102 7.56 10.00 -4.16
N LEU A 103 7.22 11.29 -4.26
CA LEU A 103 6.87 12.09 -3.09
C LEU A 103 5.61 11.57 -2.38
N ALA A 104 4.59 11.17 -3.14
CA ALA A 104 3.36 10.60 -2.58
C ALA A 104 3.63 9.25 -1.90
N ILE A 105 4.36 8.34 -2.56
CA ILE A 105 4.59 7.00 -2.04
C ILE A 105 5.54 6.98 -0.83
N ALA A 106 6.57 7.84 -0.81
CA ALA A 106 7.49 7.97 0.32
C ALA A 106 6.78 8.39 1.63
N ARG A 107 5.57 8.94 1.54
CA ARG A 107 4.74 9.29 2.71
C ARG A 107 3.89 8.12 3.23
N CYS A 108 3.76 6.99 2.53
CA CYS A 108 2.97 5.83 2.96
C CYS A 108 3.31 5.33 4.38
N PRO A 109 4.60 5.18 4.77
CA PRO A 109 4.93 4.78 6.13
C PRO A 109 4.44 5.80 7.18
N LYS A 110 4.52 7.10 6.86
CA LYS A 110 4.05 8.18 7.75
C LYS A 110 2.53 8.16 7.90
N PHE A 111 1.78 7.86 6.83
CA PHE A 111 0.33 7.70 6.90
C PHE A 111 -0.07 6.52 7.79
N CYS A 112 0.59 5.36 7.62
CA CYS A 112 0.32 4.19 8.46
C CYS A 112 0.53 4.51 9.95
N LYS A 113 1.61 5.23 10.27
CA LYS A 113 1.89 5.70 11.64
C LYS A 113 0.85 6.71 12.15
N ALA A 114 0.49 7.70 11.33
CA ALA A 114 -0.46 8.74 11.74
C ALA A 114 -1.86 8.16 12.02
N ILE A 115 -2.36 7.31 11.14
CA ILE A 115 -3.68 6.66 11.31
C ILE A 115 -3.68 5.75 12.55
N ALA A 116 -2.55 5.11 12.86
CA ALA A 116 -2.41 4.28 14.06
C ALA A 116 -2.52 5.12 15.33
N LEU A 117 -1.84 6.27 15.38
CA LEU A 117 -1.85 7.19 16.51
C LEU A 117 -3.22 7.87 16.70
N SER A 118 -3.96 8.16 15.62
CA SER A 118 -5.30 8.77 15.71
C SER A 118 -6.37 7.82 16.27
N ARG A 119 -6.08 6.53 16.40
CA ARG A 119 -7.01 5.50 16.92
C ARG A 119 -6.67 4.99 18.32
N GLU A 120 -5.56 5.44 18.92
CA GLU A 120 -5.31 5.17 20.33
C GLU A 120 -6.28 6.03 21.17
N PRO A 121 -7.15 5.43 22.01
CA PRO A 121 -7.87 6.22 22.99
C PRO A 121 -6.84 6.84 23.93
N ALA A 122 -7.01 8.12 24.25
CA ALA A 122 -6.20 8.84 25.23
C ALA A 122 -6.38 8.24 26.62
N SER A 123 -5.79 7.08 26.90
CA SER A 123 -5.66 6.56 28.25
C SER A 123 -4.54 7.34 28.94
N LYS A 124 -4.86 8.55 29.39
CA LYS A 124 -4.07 9.20 30.44
C LYS A 124 -4.14 8.29 31.67
N PRO A 125 -3.00 7.84 32.23
CA PRO A 125 -3.04 7.26 33.56
C PRO A 125 -3.40 8.37 34.55
N MET A 126 -4.57 8.25 35.18
CA MET A 126 -4.87 9.00 36.41
C MET A 126 -3.84 8.58 37.45
N ARG A 127 -2.92 9.48 37.77
CA ARG A 127 -2.10 9.36 38.97
C ARG A 127 -3.02 9.64 40.15
N PHE A 128 -3.25 8.62 40.97
CA PHE A 128 -3.78 8.77 42.32
C PHE A 128 -2.66 9.19 43.27
#